data_AF-A0A8R1IXM1-F1
#
_entry.id   AF-A0A8R1IXM1-F1
#
_cell.length_a   1.000
_cell.length_b   1.000
_cell.length_c   1.000
_cell.angle_alpha   90.00
_cell.angle_beta   90.00
_cell.angle_gamma   90.00
#
_symmetry.space_group_name_H-M   'P 1'
#
loop_
_entity.id
_entity.type
_entity.pdbx_description
1 polymer ?
#
loop_
_entity_poly.entity_id
_entity_poly.type
_entity_poly.pdbx_seq_one_letter_code
_entity_poly.pdbx_strand_id
1 'polypeptide(L)'
;MAHESAYPVPYRSKLVEPFEPGQTLIVKGKTGEDSIRFTVNLHSNTADFSGNDVPLHVSVRFDEGKLVFNTFAKGEWGKEERKSNPYKKGDDIDIRIRAHDSRFQIFVDQKEVKEYEHRVPLSSITHFTIDGDVLVNYIHWGGKYYPVPYESGLAADGLAPGKTLTVFGIPEKKAKRFHINLLKKNGDIALHLNSRFDEKHVVRNSLINSAWGNEEREGKLPFEKAVGFDLEIHNEPYAFSITVNGERFASYAHRLSPDEVNGLQIGGDVEITGIQIA
;
A
#
# COMPACT_ATOMS: atom_id res chain seq x y z
N MET A 1 0.43 21.72 -21.85
CA MET A 1 -0.56 20.66 -22.17
C MET A 1 -0.61 19.75 -20.96
N ALA A 2 -1.74 19.67 -20.27
CA ALA A 2 -1.89 18.74 -19.15
C ALA A 2 -1.80 17.31 -19.71
N HIS A 3 -0.93 16.47 -19.13
CA HIS A 3 -0.91 15.05 -19.47
C HIS A 3 -2.28 14.45 -19.12
N GLU A 4 -2.92 13.79 -20.08
CA GLU A 4 -4.15 13.04 -19.86
C GLU A 4 -3.86 11.96 -18.81
N SER A 5 -4.50 12.03 -17.65
CA SER A 5 -4.32 11.04 -16.59
C SER A 5 -4.94 9.71 -17.03
N ALA A 6 -4.28 8.60 -16.67
CA ALA A 6 -4.82 7.25 -16.83
C ALA A 6 -6.13 7.02 -16.04
N TYR A 7 -6.45 7.91 -15.10
CA TYR A 7 -7.60 7.84 -14.21
C TYR A 7 -8.35 9.18 -14.23
N PRO A 8 -9.13 9.48 -15.29
CA PRO A 8 -9.83 10.75 -15.41
C PRO A 8 -10.86 10.93 -14.29
N VAL A 9 -10.92 12.14 -13.71
CA VAL A 9 -11.91 12.52 -12.70
C VAL A 9 -13.16 13.15 -13.36
N PRO A 10 -14.39 12.86 -12.91
CA PRO A 10 -14.75 11.94 -11.84
C PRO A 10 -14.45 10.47 -12.19
N TYR A 11 -13.61 9.82 -11.38
CA TYR A 11 -13.28 8.42 -11.55
C TYR A 11 -14.29 7.58 -10.80
N ARG A 12 -14.83 6.55 -11.47
CA ARG A 12 -15.83 5.63 -10.91
C ARG A 12 -15.40 4.21 -11.21
N SER A 13 -15.42 3.35 -10.19
CA SER A 13 -15.12 1.94 -10.35
C SER A 13 -16.10 1.08 -9.57
N LYS A 14 -16.44 -0.06 -10.17
CA LYS A 14 -17.20 -1.14 -9.55
C LYS A 14 -16.21 -2.17 -9.02
N LEU A 15 -16.34 -2.53 -7.75
CA LEU A 15 -15.56 -3.61 -7.17
C LEU A 15 -16.03 -4.95 -7.75
N VAL A 16 -15.11 -5.90 -7.91
CA VAL A 16 -15.43 -7.26 -8.40
C VAL A 16 -16.35 -7.96 -7.40
N GLU A 17 -15.98 -7.88 -6.12
CA GLU A 17 -16.76 -8.34 -4.97
C GLU A 17 -16.89 -7.18 -3.97
N PRO A 18 -17.87 -7.24 -3.05
CA PRO A 18 -17.98 -6.25 -1.98
C PRO A 18 -16.67 -6.10 -1.19
N PHE A 19 -16.44 -4.93 -0.62
CA PHE A 19 -15.19 -4.66 0.11
C PHE A 19 -15.13 -5.50 1.39
N GLU A 20 -14.00 -6.20 1.62
CA GLU A 20 -13.85 -7.16 2.71
C GLU A 20 -12.82 -6.73 3.77
N PRO A 21 -12.95 -7.21 5.02
CA PRO A 21 -11.93 -7.02 6.04
C PRO A 21 -10.52 -7.47 5.59
N GLY A 22 -9.53 -6.62 5.86
CA GLY A 22 -8.14 -6.82 5.46
C GLY A 22 -7.78 -6.20 4.11
N GLN A 23 -8.77 -5.89 3.25
CA GLN A 23 -8.51 -5.23 1.96
C GLN A 23 -8.20 -3.73 2.15
N THR A 24 -7.40 -3.19 1.23
CA THR A 24 -7.00 -1.78 1.21
C THR A 24 -7.25 -1.17 -0.16
N LEU A 25 -7.90 -0.01 -0.20
CA LEU A 25 -7.94 0.88 -1.36
C LEU A 25 -6.80 1.90 -1.22
N ILE A 26 -5.98 2.03 -2.25
CA ILE A 26 -4.86 2.97 -2.36
C ILE A 26 -5.17 3.95 -3.49
N VAL A 27 -5.10 5.24 -3.19
CA VAL A 27 -5.27 6.34 -4.15
C VAL A 27 -4.08 7.27 -4.03
N LYS A 28 -3.30 7.39 -5.11
CA LYS A 28 -2.24 8.38 -5.22
C LYS A 28 -2.49 9.31 -6.39
N GLY A 29 -1.98 10.53 -6.26
CA GLY A 29 -2.18 11.56 -7.25
C GLY A 29 -1.42 12.83 -6.92
N LYS A 30 -1.78 13.89 -7.61
CA LYS A 30 -1.22 15.23 -7.42
C LYS A 30 -2.32 16.27 -7.41
N THR A 31 -2.16 17.28 -6.56
CA THR A 31 -3.07 18.44 -6.53
C THR A 31 -2.45 19.66 -7.22
N GLY A 32 -3.28 20.63 -7.60
CA GLY A 32 -2.81 21.90 -8.15
C GLY A 32 -2.70 22.98 -7.07
N GLU A 33 -1.99 24.08 -7.39
CA GLU A 33 -1.87 25.26 -6.52
C GLU A 33 -3.22 25.94 -6.24
N ASP A 34 -4.19 25.79 -7.15
CA ASP A 34 -5.54 26.33 -7.02
C ASP A 34 -6.55 25.34 -6.42
N SER A 35 -6.13 24.10 -6.09
CA SER A 35 -7.02 23.08 -5.55
C SER A 35 -7.76 23.57 -4.30
N ILE A 36 -9.08 23.34 -4.26
CA ILE A 36 -9.96 23.64 -3.14
C ILE A 36 -10.20 22.36 -2.35
N ARG A 37 -10.64 21.30 -3.03
CA ARG A 37 -10.95 20.01 -2.40
C ARG A 37 -11.05 18.87 -3.39
N PHE A 38 -10.84 17.65 -2.89
CA PHE A 38 -11.22 16.43 -3.59
C PHE A 38 -11.84 15.43 -2.62
N THR A 39 -12.45 14.38 -3.16
CA THR A 39 -13.15 13.36 -2.38
C THR A 39 -12.79 11.96 -2.82
N VAL A 40 -12.77 11.03 -1.87
CA VAL A 40 -12.71 9.59 -2.07
C VAL A 40 -13.92 8.99 -1.36
N ASN A 41 -14.77 8.28 -2.09
CA ASN A 41 -16.03 7.75 -1.58
C ASN A 41 -16.10 6.25 -1.78
N LEU A 42 -16.59 5.54 -0.78
CA LEU A 42 -17.06 4.16 -0.89
C LEU A 42 -18.59 4.18 -0.95
N HIS A 43 -19.16 3.65 -2.03
CA HIS A 43 -20.60 3.73 -2.34
C HIS A 43 -21.28 2.37 -2.35
N SER A 44 -22.59 2.38 -2.09
CA SER A 44 -23.49 1.25 -2.26
C SER A 44 -24.27 1.32 -3.57
N ASN A 45 -24.42 0.19 -4.25
CA ASN A 45 -25.18 -0.03 -5.50
C ASN A 45 -24.72 0.75 -6.75
N THR A 46 -24.51 2.05 -6.66
CA THR A 46 -24.09 2.92 -7.77
C THR A 46 -22.89 3.77 -7.35
N ALA A 47 -22.13 4.25 -8.34
CA ALA A 47 -20.97 5.12 -8.13
C ALA A 47 -21.35 6.62 -8.22
N ASP A 48 -22.45 7.01 -7.59
CA ASP A 48 -22.97 8.39 -7.61
C ASP A 48 -23.84 8.70 -6.38
N PHE A 49 -24.19 9.98 -6.21
CA PHE A 49 -25.04 10.45 -5.11
C PHE A 49 -26.53 10.39 -5.47
N SER A 50 -26.97 9.39 -6.23
CA SER A 50 -28.38 9.22 -6.66
C SER A 50 -29.36 8.82 -5.54
N GLY A 51 -28.93 8.93 -4.27
CA GLY A 51 -29.71 8.59 -3.08
C GLY A 51 -29.32 7.25 -2.43
N ASN A 52 -28.36 6.53 -2.99
CA ASN A 52 -27.78 5.35 -2.34
C ASN A 52 -26.85 5.73 -1.18
N ASP A 53 -26.63 4.76 -0.28
CA ASP A 53 -25.75 4.94 0.86
C ASP A 53 -24.28 5.15 0.42
N VAL A 54 -23.58 6.01 1.14
CA VAL A 54 -22.12 6.21 1.05
C VAL A 54 -21.53 5.81 2.40
N PRO A 55 -21.18 4.52 2.60
CA PRO A 55 -20.63 4.03 3.86
C PRO A 55 -19.46 4.84 4.40
N LEU A 56 -18.58 5.31 3.52
CA LEU A 56 -17.48 6.20 3.87
C LEU A 56 -17.29 7.28 2.80
N HIS A 57 -17.44 8.53 3.21
CA HIS A 57 -17.04 9.72 2.48
C HIS A 57 -15.79 10.30 3.11
N VAL A 58 -14.73 10.48 2.32
CA VAL A 58 -13.51 11.19 2.70
C VAL A 58 -13.40 12.45 1.84
N SER A 59 -13.34 13.62 2.46
CA SER A 59 -13.14 14.90 1.79
C SER A 59 -11.85 15.55 2.29
N VAL A 60 -10.92 15.80 1.37
CA VAL A 60 -9.69 16.55 1.63
C VAL A 60 -9.96 17.99 1.26
N ARG A 61 -9.97 18.89 2.27
CA ARG A 61 -10.33 20.30 2.11
C ARG A 61 -9.10 21.18 2.38
N PHE A 62 -8.58 21.83 1.34
CA PHE A 62 -7.45 22.75 1.45
C PHE A 62 -7.87 24.13 1.96
N ASP A 63 -9.08 24.56 1.60
CA ASP A 63 -9.70 25.80 2.06
C ASP A 63 -9.98 25.80 3.57
N GLU A 64 -10.34 24.65 4.13
CA GLU A 64 -10.55 24.49 5.58
C GLU A 64 -9.30 23.98 6.34
N GLY A 65 -8.32 23.44 5.62
CA GLY A 65 -7.18 22.72 6.21
C GLY A 65 -7.60 21.48 7.00
N LYS A 66 -8.65 20.77 6.54
CA LYS A 66 -9.23 19.60 7.23
C LYS A 66 -9.42 18.40 6.30
N LEU A 67 -9.23 17.21 6.87
CA LEU A 67 -9.80 15.97 6.36
C LEU A 67 -11.15 15.79 7.04
N VAL A 68 -12.19 15.54 6.25
CA VAL A 68 -13.56 15.34 6.75
C VAL A 68 -14.04 13.95 6.37
N PHE A 69 -14.59 13.24 7.35
CA PHE A 69 -15.09 11.88 7.23
C PHE A 69 -16.58 11.87 7.58
N ASN A 70 -17.39 11.21 6.78
CA ASN A 70 -18.81 11.06 7.08
C ASN A 70 -19.41 9.81 6.42
N THR A 71 -20.67 9.54 6.73
CA THR A 71 -21.49 8.52 6.09
C THR A 71 -22.77 9.19 5.63
N PHE A 72 -23.18 8.92 4.39
CA PHE A 72 -24.52 9.23 3.91
C PHE A 72 -25.34 7.94 3.97
N ALA A 73 -26.46 7.94 4.69
CA ALA A 73 -27.30 6.77 4.81
C ALA A 73 -28.76 7.17 4.94
N LYS A 74 -29.67 6.40 4.34
CA LYS A 74 -31.12 6.66 4.41
C LYS A 74 -31.51 8.09 3.96
N GLY A 75 -30.79 8.63 2.98
CA GLY A 75 -31.05 9.95 2.40
C GLY A 75 -30.46 11.14 3.16
N GLU A 76 -29.70 10.92 4.24
CA GLU A 76 -29.14 11.99 5.06
C GLU A 76 -27.64 11.80 5.36
N TRP A 77 -26.94 12.93 5.50
CA TRP A 77 -25.57 12.94 6.02
C TRP A 77 -25.57 12.80 7.54
N GLY A 78 -24.72 11.93 8.05
CA GLY A 78 -24.46 11.82 9.49
C GLY A 78 -23.64 13.00 10.03
N LYS A 79 -23.19 12.85 11.29
CA LYS A 79 -22.28 13.80 11.92
C LYS A 79 -20.88 13.67 11.34
N GLU A 80 -20.32 14.78 10.85
CA GLU A 80 -18.93 14.83 10.38
C GLU A 80 -17.92 14.53 11.49
N GLU A 81 -16.87 13.80 11.14
CA GLU A 81 -15.64 13.65 11.92
C GLU A 81 -14.50 14.34 11.19
N ARG A 82 -13.62 15.02 11.91
CA ARG A 82 -12.61 15.90 11.30
C ARG A 82 -11.20 15.63 11.84
N LYS A 83 -10.21 15.73 10.96
CA LYS A 83 -8.76 15.72 11.28
C LYS A 83 -8.06 16.88 10.58
N SER A 84 -6.86 17.23 11.02
CA SER A 84 -6.03 18.21 10.29
C SER A 84 -5.67 17.66 8.92
N ASN A 85 -5.73 18.48 7.89
CA ASN A 85 -5.15 18.15 6.58
C ASN A 85 -3.63 18.39 6.65
N PRO A 86 -2.78 17.36 6.45
CA PRO A 86 -1.34 17.55 6.42
C PRO A 86 -0.82 18.06 5.07
N TYR A 87 -1.61 17.92 4.00
CA TYR A 87 -1.24 18.35 2.66
C TYR A 87 -1.32 19.86 2.49
N LYS A 88 -0.46 20.40 1.64
CA LYS A 88 -0.57 21.73 1.05
C LYS A 88 -1.08 21.60 -0.39
N LYS A 89 -1.57 22.71 -0.94
CA LYS A 89 -1.91 22.76 -2.36
C LYS A 89 -0.65 22.53 -3.20
N GLY A 90 -0.78 21.81 -4.31
CA GLY A 90 0.35 21.45 -5.17
C GLY A 90 1.06 20.15 -4.79
N ASP A 91 0.84 19.65 -3.56
CA ASP A 91 1.48 18.42 -3.07
C ASP A 91 0.96 17.17 -3.80
N ASP A 92 1.82 16.16 -3.88
CA ASP A 92 1.43 14.79 -4.15
C ASP A 92 0.64 14.23 -2.95
N ILE A 93 -0.29 13.31 -3.21
CA ILE A 93 -1.14 12.70 -2.20
C ILE A 93 -1.00 11.18 -2.21
N ASP A 94 -1.07 10.56 -1.03
CA ASP A 94 -1.19 9.11 -0.83
C ASP A 94 -2.25 8.86 0.25
N ILE A 95 -3.46 8.47 -0.18
CA ILE A 95 -4.56 8.10 0.72
C ILE A 95 -4.78 6.60 0.63
N ARG A 96 -4.80 5.94 1.78
CA ARG A 96 -5.12 4.52 1.88
C ARG A 96 -6.27 4.29 2.85
N ILE A 97 -7.22 3.47 2.45
CA ILE A 97 -8.40 3.11 3.24
C ILE A 97 -8.39 1.60 3.39
N ARG A 98 -8.14 1.13 4.61
CA ARG A 98 -8.13 -0.30 4.94
C ARG A 98 -9.36 -0.67 5.73
N ALA A 99 -10.08 -1.70 5.28
CA ALA A 99 -11.26 -2.19 5.96
C ALA A 99 -10.89 -3.21 7.05
N HIS A 100 -11.56 -3.10 8.20
CA HIS A 100 -11.58 -4.12 9.25
C HIS A 100 -13.04 -4.49 9.57
N ASP A 101 -13.26 -5.46 10.45
CA ASP A 101 -14.60 -5.92 10.80
C ASP A 101 -15.47 -4.83 11.42
N SER A 102 -14.87 -3.88 12.16
CA SER A 102 -15.60 -2.86 12.93
C SER A 102 -15.36 -1.42 12.47
N ARG A 103 -14.36 -1.17 11.63
CA ARG A 103 -13.91 0.18 11.26
C ARG A 103 -13.09 0.21 9.98
N PHE A 104 -12.90 1.41 9.44
CA PHE A 104 -11.84 1.71 8.49
C PHE A 104 -10.63 2.30 9.21
N GLN A 105 -9.43 1.91 8.81
CA GLN A 105 -8.21 2.65 9.08
C GLN A 105 -7.84 3.49 7.85
N ILE A 106 -7.66 4.79 8.05
CA ILE A 106 -7.31 5.73 6.99
C ILE A 106 -5.89 6.25 7.22
N PHE A 107 -5.08 6.15 6.18
CA PHE A 107 -3.69 6.58 6.13
C PHE A 107 -3.56 7.75 5.16
N VAL A 108 -2.68 8.68 5.53
CA VAL A 108 -2.19 9.77 4.69
C VAL A 108 -0.67 9.73 4.73
N ASP A 109 -0.03 9.73 3.57
CA ASP A 109 1.42 9.53 3.44
C ASP A 109 1.90 8.32 4.24
N GLN A 110 1.15 7.23 4.11
CA GLN A 110 1.40 5.94 4.78
C GLN A 110 1.35 5.98 6.32
N LYS A 111 0.98 7.12 6.91
CA LYS A 111 0.80 7.27 8.35
C LYS A 111 -0.68 7.25 8.69
N GLU A 112 -1.05 6.46 9.69
CA GLU A 112 -2.44 6.40 10.15
C GLU A 112 -2.87 7.77 10.72
N VAL A 113 -4.00 8.29 10.23
CA VAL A 113 -4.56 9.57 10.69
C VAL A 113 -5.94 9.42 11.33
N LYS A 114 -6.66 8.35 11.01
CA LYS A 114 -8.05 8.16 11.45
C LYS A 114 -8.44 6.68 11.47
N GLU A 115 -9.05 6.26 12.58
CA GLU A 115 -9.95 5.12 12.61
C GLU A 115 -11.40 5.62 12.55
N TYR A 116 -12.20 5.07 11.64
CA TYR A 116 -13.60 5.46 11.43
C TYR A 116 -14.51 4.23 11.61
N GLU A 117 -15.31 4.21 12.67
CA GLU A 117 -16.22 3.11 12.96
C GLU A 117 -17.30 2.96 11.88
N HIS A 118 -17.65 1.71 11.56
CA HIS A 118 -18.69 1.44 10.58
C HIS A 118 -20.05 1.93 11.10
N ARG A 119 -20.68 2.83 10.34
CA ARG A 119 -22.05 3.32 10.63
C ARG A 119 -23.14 2.58 9.86
N VAL A 120 -22.74 1.87 8.81
CA VAL A 120 -23.56 1.01 7.96
C VAL A 120 -22.73 -0.24 7.59
N PRO A 121 -23.36 -1.33 7.12
CA PRO A 121 -22.64 -2.58 6.84
C PRO A 121 -21.50 -2.40 5.82
N LEU A 122 -20.30 -2.87 6.15
CA LEU A 122 -19.15 -2.88 5.23
C LEU A 122 -19.49 -3.57 3.89
N SER A 123 -20.24 -4.67 3.95
CA SER A 123 -20.66 -5.47 2.80
C SER A 123 -21.57 -4.72 1.82
N SER A 124 -22.09 -3.54 2.18
CA SER A 124 -22.88 -2.72 1.26
C SER A 124 -22.01 -1.97 0.24
N ILE A 125 -20.68 -1.93 0.42
CA ILE A 125 -19.76 -1.22 -0.46
C ILE A 125 -19.51 -2.06 -1.70
N THR A 126 -19.95 -1.54 -2.85
CA THR A 126 -19.79 -2.20 -4.16
C THR A 126 -19.07 -1.33 -5.19
N HIS A 127 -18.90 -0.04 -4.90
CA HIS A 127 -18.26 0.92 -5.79
C HIS A 127 -17.38 1.88 -5.00
N PHE A 128 -16.46 2.53 -5.70
CA PHE A 128 -15.77 3.70 -5.17
C PHE A 128 -15.67 4.80 -6.22
N THR A 129 -15.55 6.04 -5.76
CA THR A 129 -15.32 7.19 -6.62
C THR A 129 -14.23 8.11 -6.10
N ILE A 130 -13.56 8.78 -7.03
CA ILE A 130 -12.61 9.86 -6.76
C ILE A 130 -13.01 11.06 -7.62
N ASP A 131 -13.19 12.21 -7.00
CA ASP A 131 -13.69 13.41 -7.69
C ASP A 131 -13.16 14.71 -7.06
N GLY A 132 -13.18 15.81 -7.81
CA GLY A 132 -12.68 17.13 -7.41
C GLY A 132 -11.26 17.43 -7.88
N ASP A 133 -10.57 18.32 -7.17
CA ASP A 133 -9.33 18.98 -7.61
C ASP A 133 -8.07 18.11 -7.42
N VAL A 134 -8.05 16.93 -8.04
CA VAL A 134 -6.93 15.96 -7.97
C VAL A 134 -6.69 15.30 -9.33
N LEU A 135 -5.41 15.22 -9.71
CA LEU A 135 -4.93 14.40 -10.82
C LEU A 135 -4.53 13.03 -10.27
N VAL A 136 -5.33 12.01 -10.49
CA VAL A 136 -5.04 10.66 -9.99
C VAL A 136 -4.00 9.98 -10.89
N ASN A 137 -2.99 9.34 -10.32
CA ASN A 137 -1.93 8.65 -11.07
C ASN A 137 -1.75 7.17 -10.69
N TYR A 138 -2.31 6.73 -9.56
CA TYR A 138 -2.29 5.35 -9.13
C TYR A 138 -3.55 5.02 -8.33
N ILE A 139 -4.22 3.95 -8.74
CA ILE A 139 -5.32 3.35 -7.99
C ILE A 139 -5.05 1.85 -7.89
N HIS A 140 -5.15 1.32 -6.69
CA HIS A 140 -5.13 -0.12 -6.47
C HIS A 140 -6.08 -0.48 -5.33
N TRP A 141 -6.82 -1.59 -5.45
CA TRP A 141 -7.57 -2.16 -4.35
C TRP A 141 -7.35 -3.67 -4.28
N GLY A 142 -7.28 -4.20 -3.07
CA GLY A 142 -7.07 -5.63 -2.83
C GLY A 142 -6.31 -5.86 -1.54
N GLY A 143 -5.48 -6.90 -1.53
CA GLY A 143 -4.85 -7.37 -0.30
C GLY A 143 -5.83 -8.17 0.56
N LYS A 144 -5.37 -8.55 1.76
CA LYS A 144 -6.10 -9.32 2.75
C LYS A 144 -5.31 -9.27 4.06
N TYR A 145 -5.77 -9.98 5.08
CA TYR A 145 -4.90 -10.30 6.22
C TYR A 145 -3.87 -11.35 5.81
N TYR A 146 -2.59 -10.95 5.81
CA TYR A 146 -1.47 -11.86 5.61
C TYR A 146 -0.91 -12.23 6.99
N PRO A 147 -0.99 -13.51 7.41
CA PRO A 147 -0.41 -13.92 8.68
C PRO A 147 1.11 -13.77 8.61
N VAL A 148 1.73 -13.25 9.66
CA VAL A 148 3.19 -13.16 9.82
C VAL A 148 3.59 -14.04 11.02
N PRO A 149 4.46 -15.06 10.84
CA PRO A 149 5.25 -15.35 9.65
C PRO A 149 4.40 -15.81 8.46
N TYR A 150 4.72 -15.25 7.29
CA TYR A 150 4.09 -15.55 6.01
C TYR A 150 4.99 -16.46 5.20
N GLU A 151 4.43 -17.47 4.57
CA GLU A 151 5.12 -18.32 3.62
C GLU A 151 4.18 -18.70 2.48
N SER A 152 4.65 -18.56 1.24
CA SER A 152 3.89 -18.93 0.05
C SER A 152 4.81 -19.26 -1.10
N GLY A 153 4.35 -20.16 -1.98
CA GLY A 153 4.84 -20.21 -3.34
C GLY A 153 4.43 -18.93 -4.11
N LEU A 154 5.26 -18.50 -5.04
CA LEU A 154 4.91 -17.52 -6.05
C LEU A 154 4.24 -18.23 -7.25
N ALA A 155 3.64 -17.47 -8.17
CA ALA A 155 2.98 -18.03 -9.36
C ALA A 155 3.94 -18.93 -10.19
N ALA A 156 3.42 -19.65 -11.17
CA ALA A 156 4.17 -20.71 -11.88
C ALA A 156 5.52 -20.27 -12.47
N ASP A 157 5.66 -19.02 -12.90
CA ASP A 157 6.91 -18.43 -13.39
C ASP A 157 7.76 -17.75 -12.30
N GLY A 158 7.24 -17.63 -11.08
CA GLY A 158 7.91 -17.01 -9.95
C GLY A 158 8.22 -15.52 -10.18
N LEU A 159 9.19 -15.01 -9.43
CA LEU A 159 9.81 -13.71 -9.70
C LEU A 159 10.92 -13.89 -10.74
N ALA A 160 10.55 -14.25 -11.98
CA ALA A 160 11.47 -14.35 -13.11
C ALA A 160 12.09 -12.99 -13.50
N PRO A 161 13.21 -12.97 -14.25
CA PRO A 161 13.76 -11.73 -14.80
C PRO A 161 12.71 -10.92 -15.57
N GLY A 162 12.64 -9.62 -15.31
CA GLY A 162 11.65 -8.69 -15.85
C GLY A 162 10.40 -8.50 -14.99
N LYS A 163 10.20 -9.31 -13.96
CA LYS A 163 9.06 -9.18 -13.03
C LYS A 163 9.39 -8.37 -11.79
N THR A 164 8.35 -7.85 -11.15
CA THR A 164 8.43 -7.10 -9.89
C THR A 164 7.55 -7.74 -8.83
N LEU A 165 8.11 -7.97 -7.65
CA LEU A 165 7.36 -8.26 -6.43
C LEU A 165 7.13 -6.94 -5.70
N THR A 166 5.87 -6.58 -5.47
CA THR A 166 5.48 -5.43 -4.64
C THR A 166 4.89 -5.93 -3.33
N VAL A 167 5.44 -5.43 -2.22
CA VAL A 167 4.97 -5.73 -0.85
C VAL A 167 4.58 -4.43 -0.17
N PHE A 168 3.35 -4.37 0.32
CA PHE A 168 2.87 -3.31 1.19
C PHE A 168 2.87 -3.80 2.64
N GLY A 169 3.45 -3.02 3.53
CA GLY A 169 3.52 -3.38 4.93
C GLY A 169 3.68 -2.21 5.86
N ILE A 170 3.53 -2.46 7.15
CA ILE A 170 3.68 -1.49 8.23
C ILE A 170 4.58 -2.13 9.30
N PRO A 171 5.81 -1.63 9.52
CA PRO A 171 6.65 -2.12 10.59
C PRO A 171 5.98 -1.81 11.93
N GLU A 172 6.04 -2.74 12.88
CA GLU A 172 5.40 -2.53 14.16
C GLU A 172 5.96 -1.31 14.91
N LYS A 173 5.14 -0.68 15.75
CA LYS A 173 5.54 0.49 16.56
C LYS A 173 6.79 0.24 17.42
N LYS A 174 6.99 -0.99 17.87
CA LYS A 174 8.14 -1.42 18.68
C LYS A 174 9.12 -2.31 17.90
N ALA A 175 9.03 -2.32 16.57
CA ALA A 175 9.83 -3.17 15.71
C ALA A 175 11.32 -3.06 16.03
N LYS A 176 11.99 -4.21 16.14
CA LYS A 176 13.43 -4.35 16.12
C LYS A 176 13.87 -4.74 14.72
N ARG A 177 13.21 -5.73 14.12
CA ARG A 177 13.57 -6.22 12.79
C ARG A 177 12.43 -6.96 12.09
N PHE A 178 12.44 -6.91 10.77
CA PHE A 178 11.67 -7.81 9.93
C PHE A 178 12.51 -8.25 8.73
N HIS A 179 12.12 -9.32 8.08
CA HIS A 179 12.81 -9.82 6.89
C HIS A 179 11.85 -10.30 5.83
N ILE A 180 12.32 -10.26 4.59
CA ILE A 180 11.67 -10.80 3.41
C ILE A 180 12.72 -11.68 2.71
N ASN A 181 12.38 -12.95 2.50
CA ASN A 181 13.22 -13.91 1.78
C ASN A 181 12.59 -14.22 0.43
N LEU A 182 13.41 -14.21 -0.61
CA LEU A 182 13.10 -14.77 -1.92
C LEU A 182 13.85 -16.09 -2.06
N LEU A 183 13.10 -17.19 -2.22
CA LEU A 183 13.64 -18.54 -2.15
C LEU A 183 13.58 -19.26 -3.50
N LYS A 184 14.51 -20.21 -3.68
CA LYS A 184 14.46 -21.24 -4.72
C LYS A 184 13.84 -22.53 -4.17
N LYS A 185 13.50 -23.48 -5.07
CA LYS A 185 12.85 -24.76 -4.70
C LYS A 185 13.65 -25.62 -3.73
N ASN A 186 14.98 -25.51 -3.74
CA ASN A 186 15.88 -26.25 -2.87
C ASN A 186 16.00 -25.63 -1.47
N GLY A 187 15.30 -24.53 -1.19
CA GLY A 187 15.36 -23.83 0.09
C GLY A 187 16.46 -22.78 0.20
N ASP A 188 17.31 -22.63 -0.83
CA ASP A 188 18.28 -21.53 -0.86
C ASP A 188 17.54 -20.18 -0.93
N ILE A 189 18.10 -19.18 -0.26
CA ILE A 189 17.58 -17.81 -0.25
C ILE A 189 18.40 -17.00 -1.25
N ALA A 190 17.79 -16.66 -2.39
CA ALA A 190 18.39 -15.80 -3.41
C ALA A 190 18.60 -14.38 -2.89
N LEU A 191 17.63 -13.84 -2.16
CA LEU A 191 17.72 -12.54 -1.49
C LEU A 191 17.05 -12.60 -0.12
N HIS A 192 17.83 -12.34 0.92
CA HIS A 192 17.36 -12.05 2.28
C HIS A 192 17.44 -10.54 2.48
N LEU A 193 16.31 -9.87 2.54
CA LEU A 193 16.22 -8.44 2.84
C LEU A 193 15.80 -8.27 4.29
N ASN A 194 16.70 -7.84 5.17
CA ASN A 194 16.46 -7.76 6.60
C ASN A 194 16.66 -6.36 7.16
N SER A 195 15.55 -5.69 7.40
CA SER A 195 15.51 -4.36 8.01
C SER A 195 15.74 -4.46 9.51
N ARG A 196 16.79 -3.83 10.01
CA ARG A 196 17.19 -3.84 11.43
C ARG A 196 17.15 -2.43 11.99
N PHE A 197 16.08 -2.10 12.71
CA PHE A 197 15.87 -0.77 13.31
C PHE A 197 16.84 -0.48 14.46
N ASP A 198 17.26 -1.52 15.18
CA ASP A 198 18.27 -1.48 16.23
C ASP A 198 19.67 -1.17 15.68
N GLU A 199 19.99 -1.66 14.48
CA GLU A 199 21.26 -1.37 13.79
C GLU A 199 21.19 -0.18 12.82
N LYS A 200 19.98 0.31 12.49
CA LYS A 200 19.71 1.40 11.53
C LYS A 200 20.17 1.11 10.08
N HIS A 201 20.17 -0.16 9.70
CA HIS A 201 20.54 -0.62 8.35
C HIS A 201 19.57 -1.69 7.83
N VAL A 202 19.56 -1.88 6.51
CA VAL A 202 18.94 -3.04 5.87
C VAL A 202 20.06 -3.95 5.40
N VAL A 203 20.12 -5.15 5.98
CA VAL A 203 21.06 -6.19 5.59
C VAL A 203 20.52 -6.94 4.37
N ARG A 204 21.34 -7.10 3.34
CA ARG A 204 21.07 -8.00 2.21
C ARG A 204 22.06 -9.14 2.22
N ASN A 205 21.58 -10.36 2.00
CA ASN A 205 22.45 -11.53 1.87
C ASN A 205 21.76 -12.65 1.08
N SER A 206 22.48 -13.75 0.84
CA SER A 206 21.94 -15.00 0.31
C SER A 206 22.32 -16.14 1.25
N LEU A 207 21.44 -17.13 1.36
CA LEU A 207 21.70 -18.39 2.05
C LEU A 207 21.84 -19.46 0.98
N ILE A 208 23.04 -20.02 0.83
CA ILE A 208 23.35 -21.00 -0.22
C ILE A 208 23.92 -22.25 0.46
N ASN A 209 23.31 -23.41 0.24
CA ASN A 209 23.70 -24.66 0.91
C ASN A 209 23.75 -24.50 2.44
N SER A 210 22.74 -23.81 3.01
CA SER A 210 22.64 -23.51 4.44
C SER A 210 23.77 -22.63 5.02
N ALA A 211 24.57 -21.97 4.19
CA ALA A 211 25.61 -21.04 4.62
C ALA A 211 25.28 -19.61 4.17
N TRP A 212 25.36 -18.66 5.09
CA TRP A 212 25.22 -17.24 4.78
C TRP A 212 26.45 -16.72 4.02
N GLY A 213 26.22 -15.93 2.98
CA GLY A 213 27.28 -15.25 2.26
C GLY A 213 27.76 -13.96 2.96
N ASN A 214 28.43 -13.10 2.20
CA ASN A 214 28.83 -11.77 2.67
C ASN A 214 27.62 -10.85 2.82
N GLU A 215 27.52 -10.12 3.94
CA GLU A 215 26.43 -9.16 4.13
C GLU A 215 26.70 -7.86 3.36
N GLU A 216 25.66 -7.33 2.70
CA GLU A 216 25.64 -5.99 2.14
C GLU A 216 24.77 -5.09 3.03
N ARG A 217 25.34 -3.97 3.50
CA ARG A 217 24.74 -3.12 4.54
C ARG A 217 24.63 -1.64 4.16
N GLU A 218 25.08 -1.27 2.96
CA GLU A 218 25.12 0.14 2.55
C GLU A 218 23.71 0.74 2.42
N GLY A 219 23.63 2.06 2.53
CA GLY A 219 22.37 2.80 2.53
C GLY A 219 21.81 3.05 3.93
N LYS A 220 21.01 4.12 4.04
CA LYS A 220 20.26 4.47 5.25
C LYS A 220 19.00 3.62 5.33
N LEU A 221 18.59 3.20 6.54
CA LEU A 221 17.30 2.53 6.74
C LEU A 221 16.13 3.39 6.16
N PRO A 222 15.41 2.91 5.13
CA PRO A 222 14.35 3.68 4.47
C PRO A 222 12.97 3.48 5.14
N PHE A 223 12.90 2.64 6.16
CA PHE A 223 11.66 2.31 6.88
C PHE A 223 11.53 3.09 8.18
N GLU A 224 10.31 3.50 8.51
CA GLU A 224 9.96 4.10 9.79
C GLU A 224 8.96 3.21 10.54
N LYS A 225 9.07 3.14 11.87
CA LYS A 225 8.18 2.32 12.69
C LYS A 225 6.76 2.91 12.68
N ALA A 226 5.76 2.06 12.53
CA ALA A 226 4.34 2.45 12.43
C ALA A 226 3.99 3.38 11.26
N VAL A 227 4.86 3.47 10.25
CA VAL A 227 4.58 4.12 8.97
C VAL A 227 4.64 3.05 7.90
N GLY A 228 3.63 3.01 7.04
CA GLY A 228 3.59 2.05 5.94
C GLY A 228 4.77 2.22 4.98
N PHE A 229 5.03 1.18 4.20
CA PHE A 229 5.96 1.22 3.09
C PHE A 229 5.38 0.51 1.85
N ASP A 230 5.88 0.95 0.70
CA ASP A 230 5.81 0.21 -0.56
C ASP A 230 7.21 -0.29 -0.88
N LEU A 231 7.40 -1.61 -0.86
CA LEU A 231 8.64 -2.24 -1.25
C LEU A 231 8.46 -2.89 -2.62
N GLU A 232 9.33 -2.56 -3.55
CA GLU A 232 9.37 -3.17 -4.86
C GLU A 232 10.72 -3.85 -5.05
N ILE A 233 10.68 -5.14 -5.41
CA ILE A 233 11.87 -5.92 -5.78
C ILE A 233 11.69 -6.34 -7.23
N HIS A 234 12.38 -5.62 -8.12
CA HIS A 234 12.42 -5.92 -9.55
C HIS A 234 13.58 -6.86 -9.83
N ASN A 235 13.31 -7.99 -10.48
CA ASN A 235 14.36 -8.94 -10.87
C ASN A 235 14.92 -8.55 -12.24
N GLU A 236 16.08 -7.89 -12.27
CA GLU A 236 16.77 -7.56 -13.51
C GLU A 236 17.69 -8.73 -13.95
N PRO A 237 18.21 -8.73 -15.19
CA PRO A 237 19.09 -9.80 -15.66
C PRO A 237 20.35 -10.04 -14.82
N TYR A 238 20.86 -9.02 -14.11
CA TYR A 238 22.14 -9.08 -13.39
C TYR A 238 22.03 -8.83 -11.88
N ALA A 239 20.90 -8.28 -11.40
CA ALA A 239 20.69 -7.94 -10.00
C ALA A 239 19.20 -7.86 -9.65
N PHE A 240 18.88 -7.91 -8.36
CA PHE A 240 17.61 -7.35 -7.88
C PHE A 240 17.75 -5.84 -7.73
N SER A 241 16.83 -5.08 -8.31
CA SER A 241 16.67 -3.65 -8.08
C SER A 241 15.60 -3.45 -7.00
N ILE A 242 15.97 -2.77 -5.92
CA ILE A 242 15.15 -2.62 -4.72
C ILE A 242 14.77 -1.16 -4.56
N THR A 243 13.48 -0.88 -4.58
CA THR A 243 12.88 0.45 -4.43
C THR A 243 11.99 0.45 -3.18
N VAL A 244 12.07 1.52 -2.39
CA VAL A 244 11.20 1.72 -1.22
C VAL A 244 10.53 3.07 -1.36
N ASN A 245 9.20 3.10 -1.30
CA ASN A 245 8.38 4.31 -1.44
C ASN A 245 8.65 5.08 -2.74
N GLY A 246 8.90 4.37 -3.85
CA GLY A 246 9.22 4.95 -5.15
C GLY A 246 10.66 5.43 -5.32
N GLU A 247 11.48 5.40 -4.25
CA GLU A 247 12.89 5.78 -4.32
C GLU A 247 13.80 4.54 -4.38
N ARG A 248 14.76 4.55 -5.30
CA ARG A 248 15.75 3.47 -5.41
C ARG A 248 16.55 3.38 -4.12
N PHE A 249 16.50 2.22 -3.47
CA PHE A 249 17.21 1.97 -2.22
C PHE A 249 18.56 1.28 -2.46
N ALA A 250 18.56 0.16 -3.19
CA ALA A 250 19.76 -0.63 -3.42
C ALA A 250 19.65 -1.47 -4.70
N SER A 251 20.79 -2.00 -5.14
CA SER A 251 20.84 -3.11 -6.10
C SER A 251 21.62 -4.25 -5.46
N TYR A 252 21.16 -5.48 -5.65
CA TYR A 252 21.79 -6.67 -5.10
C TYR A 252 22.15 -7.62 -6.23
N ALA A 253 23.45 -7.74 -6.53
CA ALA A 253 23.91 -8.59 -7.62
C ALA A 253 23.53 -10.05 -7.38
N HIS A 254 23.10 -10.74 -8.44
CA HIS A 254 22.65 -12.12 -8.33
C HIS A 254 23.78 -13.05 -7.88
N ARG A 255 23.59 -13.73 -6.75
CA ARG A 255 24.51 -14.78 -6.24
C ARG A 255 24.07 -16.19 -6.59
N LEU A 256 22.80 -16.34 -6.96
CA LEU A 256 22.20 -17.53 -7.54
C LEU A 256 21.63 -17.16 -8.91
N SER A 257 21.37 -18.14 -9.79
CA SER A 257 20.65 -17.84 -11.05
C SER A 257 19.33 -17.13 -10.73
N PRO A 258 18.98 -16.08 -11.49
CA PRO A 258 17.81 -15.24 -11.24
C PRO A 258 16.49 -15.94 -11.60
N ASP A 259 16.58 -17.10 -12.24
CA ASP A 259 15.44 -17.93 -12.60
C ASP A 259 14.95 -18.76 -11.40
N GLU A 260 13.69 -19.19 -11.47
CA GLU A 260 13.08 -20.10 -10.49
C GLU A 260 13.09 -19.58 -9.05
N VAL A 261 13.02 -18.27 -8.86
CA VAL A 261 12.71 -17.65 -7.57
C VAL A 261 11.20 -17.79 -7.34
N ASN A 262 10.80 -18.78 -6.56
CA ASN A 262 9.39 -19.19 -6.43
C ASN A 262 8.90 -19.34 -5.00
N GLY A 263 9.73 -19.07 -3.99
CA GLY A 263 9.28 -18.98 -2.61
C GLY A 263 9.35 -17.54 -2.10
N LEU A 264 8.39 -17.18 -1.26
CA LEU A 264 8.39 -15.94 -0.50
C LEU A 264 8.16 -16.29 0.97
N GLN A 265 9.07 -15.82 1.84
CA GLN A 265 8.84 -15.82 3.28
C GLN A 265 8.96 -14.40 3.82
N ILE A 266 8.09 -14.05 4.77
CA ILE A 266 8.12 -12.77 5.47
C ILE A 266 7.99 -13.04 6.96
N GLY A 267 8.84 -12.42 7.78
CA GLY A 267 8.81 -12.62 9.22
C GLY A 267 9.39 -11.47 10.02
N GLY A 268 9.20 -11.54 11.34
CA GLY A 268 9.60 -10.49 12.29
C GLY A 268 8.50 -9.45 12.51
N ASP A 269 8.91 -8.27 12.97
CA ASP A 269 8.03 -7.25 13.54
C ASP A 269 7.39 -6.36 12.46
N VAL A 270 6.53 -6.96 11.62
CA VAL A 270 5.88 -6.29 10.49
C VAL A 270 4.47 -6.82 10.27
N GLU A 271 3.56 -5.92 9.92
CA GLU A 271 2.27 -6.27 9.36
C GLU A 271 2.31 -6.17 7.83
N ILE A 272 1.80 -7.17 7.11
CA ILE A 272 1.70 -7.15 5.65
C ILE A 272 0.25 -6.92 5.23
N THR A 273 0.07 -5.95 4.33
CA THR A 273 -1.26 -5.47 3.91
C THR A 273 -1.54 -5.76 2.42
N GLY A 274 -0.50 -6.06 1.65
CA GLY A 274 -0.63 -6.48 0.26
C GLY A 274 0.65 -7.10 -0.28
N ILE A 275 0.48 -8.07 -1.18
CA ILE A 275 1.56 -8.72 -1.93
C ILE A 275 1.07 -8.85 -3.37
N GLN A 276 1.88 -8.39 -4.33
CA GLN A 276 1.58 -8.42 -5.76
C GLN A 276 2.82 -8.84 -6.55
N ILE A 277 2.58 -9.52 -7.67
CA ILE A 277 3.62 -9.80 -8.65
C ILE A 277 3.10 -9.34 -10.02
N ALA A 278 3.90 -8.57 -10.73
CA ALA A 278 3.66 -8.14 -12.10
C ALA A 278 4.84 -8.53 -12.99
#